data_AF-A0A0L9TYE6-F1
#
_entry.id   AF-A0A0L9TYE6-F1
#
_cell.length_a   1.000
_cell.length_b   1.000
_cell.length_c   1.000
_cell.angle_alpha   90.00
_cell.angle_beta   90.00
_cell.angle_gamma   90.00
#
_symmetry.space_group_name_H-M   'P 1'
#
loop_
_entity.id
_entity.type
_entity.pdbx_description
1 polymer ?
#
loop_
_entity_poly.entity_id
_entity_poly.type
_entity_poly.pdbx_seq_one_letter_code
_entity_poly.pdbx_strand_id
1 'polypeptide(L)'
;NTDVKKALEIAVEQQMVAKQNVGALELFVDKNDQVWKSVCTLGGNPKKHSKKTWNKIKKFLATSRGRLAIMNTQCKYEAGIVIKNMCLKDHALGDVLQILSLAISYKKWIVHQQLGWQPVNITLHRNVIQRS
;
A
#
# COMPACT_ATOMS: atom_id res chain seq x y z
N ASN A 1 -6.17 -37.55 15.58
CA ASN A 1 -6.31 -37.12 14.17
C ASN A 1 -7.24 -35.91 14.18
N THR A 2 -6.73 -34.70 14.00
CA THR A 2 -7.55 -33.48 14.10
C THR A 2 -8.26 -33.26 12.76
N ASP A 3 -9.59 -33.24 12.77
CA ASP A 3 -10.38 -32.89 11.58
C ASP A 3 -10.36 -31.37 11.39
N VAL A 4 -9.39 -30.92 10.60
CA VAL A 4 -9.14 -29.50 10.31
C VAL A 4 -10.36 -28.85 9.65
N LYS A 5 -11.13 -29.59 8.85
CA LYS A 5 -12.32 -29.06 8.18
C LYS A 5 -13.41 -28.74 9.19
N LYS A 6 -13.69 -29.67 10.10
CA LYS A 6 -14.68 -29.46 11.16
C LYS A 6 -14.28 -28.32 12.11
N ALA A 7 -12.99 -28.20 12.43
CA ALA A 7 -12.49 -27.11 13.27
C ALA A 7 -12.67 -25.72 12.60
N LEU A 8 -12.44 -25.63 11.29
CA LEU A 8 -12.65 -24.39 10.53
C LEU A 8 -14.12 -24.02 10.39
N GLU A 9 -15.00 -25.01 10.17
CA GLU A 9 -16.45 -24.79 10.12
C GLU A 9 -16.98 -24.25 11.46
N ILE A 10 -16.55 -24.84 12.59
CA ILE A 10 -16.89 -24.36 13.93
C ILE A 10 -16.37 -22.92 14.14
N ALA A 11 -15.15 -22.60 13.69
CA ALA A 11 -14.60 -21.26 13.83
C ALA A 11 -15.36 -20.21 13.00
N VAL A 12 -15.97 -20.60 11.86
CA VAL A 12 -16.88 -19.74 11.08
C VAL A 12 -18.21 -19.55 11.83
N GLU A 13 -18.81 -20.62 12.36
CA GLU A 13 -20.05 -20.55 13.14
C GLU A 13 -19.90 -19.67 14.38
N GLN A 14 -18.77 -19.79 15.07
CA GLN A 14 -18.41 -18.97 16.24
C GLN A 14 -17.98 -17.54 15.87
N GLN A 15 -17.99 -17.19 14.58
CA GLN A 15 -17.59 -15.89 14.07
C GLN A 15 -16.15 -15.48 14.45
N MET A 16 -15.26 -16.44 14.67
CA MET A 16 -13.84 -16.19 14.90
C MET A 16 -13.12 -15.90 13.58
N VAL A 17 -13.54 -16.60 12.52
CA VAL A 17 -13.00 -16.43 11.16
C VAL A 17 -14.13 -16.18 10.16
N ALA A 18 -13.84 -15.42 9.12
CA ALA A 18 -14.68 -15.22 7.96
C ALA A 18 -14.19 -16.08 6.79
N LYS A 19 -15.13 -16.76 6.13
CA LYS A 19 -14.87 -17.50 4.89
C LYS A 19 -14.93 -16.54 3.71
N GLN A 20 -13.89 -16.51 2.88
CA GLN A 20 -13.80 -15.69 1.68
C GLN A 20 -13.46 -16.55 0.46
N ASN A 21 -14.17 -16.32 -0.65
CA ASN A 21 -13.92 -17.02 -1.92
C ASN A 21 -12.96 -16.19 -2.78
N VAL A 22 -11.80 -16.76 -3.12
CA VAL A 22 -10.78 -16.15 -3.98
C VAL A 22 -10.60 -17.04 -5.22
N GLY A 23 -11.37 -16.74 -6.26
CA GLY A 23 -11.43 -17.60 -7.45
C GLY A 23 -11.99 -18.97 -7.10
N ALA A 24 -11.22 -20.03 -7.32
CA ALA A 24 -11.58 -21.40 -6.96
C ALA A 24 -11.15 -21.83 -5.55
N LEU A 25 -10.49 -20.93 -4.79
CA LEU A 25 -9.97 -21.24 -3.45
C LEU A 25 -10.86 -20.63 -2.36
N GLU A 26 -11.11 -21.40 -1.29
CA GLU A 26 -11.75 -20.93 -0.07
C GLU A 26 -10.70 -20.55 0.98
N LEU A 27 -10.70 -19.30 1.42
CA LEU A 27 -9.78 -18.76 2.42
C LEU A 27 -10.54 -18.49 3.72
N PHE A 28 -9.95 -18.82 4.87
CA PHE A 28 -10.49 -18.49 6.19
C PHE A 28 -9.59 -17.44 6.84
N VAL A 29 -10.13 -16.26 7.14
CA VAL A 29 -9.39 -15.12 7.70
C VAL A 29 -10.00 -14.69 9.02
N ASP A 30 -9.22 -14.13 9.94
CA ASP A 30 -9.77 -13.59 11.19
C ASP A 30 -10.83 -12.51 10.90
N LYS A 31 -11.94 -12.52 11.66
CA LYS A 31 -13.09 -11.64 11.41
C LYS A 31 -12.77 -10.15 11.58
N ASN A 32 -11.78 -9.79 12.40
CA ASN A 32 -11.39 -8.41 12.65
C ASN A 32 -10.27 -7.93 11.73
N ASP A 33 -9.69 -8.83 10.95
CA ASP A 33 -8.51 -8.54 10.17
C ASP A 33 -8.91 -8.14 8.75
N GLN A 34 -8.63 -6.90 8.35
CA GLN A 34 -8.85 -6.42 6.98
C GLN A 34 -7.73 -6.89 6.05
N VAL A 35 -7.47 -8.21 6.07
CA VAL A 35 -6.25 -8.80 5.49
C VAL A 35 -6.14 -8.46 4.00
N TRP A 36 -7.25 -8.49 3.25
CA TRP A 36 -7.27 -8.13 1.84
C TRP A 36 -8.50 -7.36 1.42
N LYS A 37 -8.35 -6.04 1.33
CA LYS A 37 -8.85 -5.38 0.13
C LYS A 37 -7.84 -5.71 -0.96
N SER A 38 -8.15 -6.69 -1.82
CA SER A 38 -7.35 -6.94 -3.02
C SER A 38 -7.48 -5.72 -3.92
N VAL A 39 -6.62 -4.75 -3.65
CA VAL A 39 -6.51 -3.54 -4.43
C VAL A 39 -5.50 -3.89 -5.52
N CYS A 40 -5.97 -4.01 -6.76
CA CYS A 40 -5.09 -4.10 -7.92
C CYS A 40 -4.05 -2.98 -7.83
N THR A 41 -2.82 -3.35 -7.47
CA THR A 41 -1.68 -2.43 -7.35
C THR A 41 -1.21 -1.93 -8.72
N LEU A 42 -1.69 -2.56 -9.79
CA LEU A 42 -1.41 -2.23 -11.19
C LEU A 42 -2.39 -1.21 -11.80
N GLY A 43 -3.52 -0.90 -11.13
CA GLY A 43 -4.59 -0.11 -11.74
C GLY A 43 -5.51 0.57 -10.73
N GLY A 44 -4.98 1.54 -10.00
CA GLY A 44 -5.80 2.43 -9.15
C GLY A 44 -6.25 3.67 -9.90
N ASN A 45 -7.49 4.14 -9.66
CA ASN A 45 -7.90 5.46 -10.13
C ASN A 45 -7.24 6.54 -9.25
N PRO A 46 -6.36 7.42 -9.79
CA PRO A 46 -5.68 8.46 -9.01
C PRO A 46 -6.64 9.42 -8.28
N LYS A 47 -7.88 9.54 -8.78
CA LYS A 47 -8.96 10.36 -8.20
C LYS A 47 -9.59 9.73 -6.95
N LYS A 48 -9.36 8.44 -6.66
CA LYS A 48 -9.85 7.78 -5.44
C LYS A 48 -9.15 8.27 -4.17
N HIS A 49 -7.92 8.77 -4.30
CA HIS A 49 -7.15 9.26 -3.15
C HIS A 49 -7.30 10.78 -3.02
N SER A 50 -7.59 11.22 -1.79
CA SER A 50 -7.80 12.64 -1.49
C SER A 50 -6.56 13.49 -1.79
N LYS A 51 -6.77 14.77 -2.14
CA LYS A 51 -5.68 15.75 -2.28
C LYS A 51 -4.83 15.84 -1.00
N LYS A 52 -5.45 15.64 0.17
CA LYS A 52 -4.78 15.60 1.48
C LYS A 52 -3.78 14.44 1.56
N THR A 53 -4.16 13.25 1.09
CA THR A 53 -3.27 12.07 1.03
C THR A 53 -2.07 12.34 0.12
N TRP A 54 -2.31 12.87 -1.08
CA TRP A 54 -1.24 13.23 -2.01
C TRP A 54 -0.28 14.29 -1.46
N ASN A 55 -0.80 15.32 -0.79
CA ASN A 55 0.01 16.35 -0.16
C ASN A 55 0.87 15.80 0.98
N LYS A 56 0.33 14.88 1.81
CA LYS A 56 1.10 14.21 2.86
C LYS A 56 2.30 13.46 2.29
N ILE A 57 2.08 12.66 1.25
CA ILE A 57 3.16 11.90 0.58
C ILE A 57 4.17 12.85 -0.05
N LYS A 58 3.72 13.87 -0.78
CA LYS A 58 4.62 14.85 -1.40
C LYS A 58 5.49 15.53 -0.35
N LYS A 59 4.91 15.91 0.80
CA LYS A 59 5.64 16.51 1.92
C LYS A 59 6.62 15.51 2.52
N PHE A 60 6.21 14.27 2.76
CA PHE A 60 7.07 13.21 3.29
C PHE A 60 8.29 12.97 2.38
N LEU A 61 8.07 12.78 1.08
CA LEU A 61 9.13 12.60 0.07
C LEU A 61 10.00 13.86 -0.13
N ALA A 62 9.57 15.03 0.34
CA ALA A 62 10.38 16.25 0.31
C ALA A 62 11.31 16.36 1.53
N THR A 63 11.05 15.62 2.62
CA THR A 63 11.91 15.63 3.80
C THR A 63 13.14 14.74 3.61
N SER A 64 14.28 15.12 4.18
CA SER A 64 15.50 14.29 4.14
C SER A 64 15.27 12.91 4.74
N ARG A 65 14.61 12.84 5.90
CA ARG A 65 14.25 11.58 6.56
C ARG A 65 13.36 10.69 5.68
N GLY A 66 12.34 11.26 5.05
CA GLY A 66 11.44 10.52 4.17
C GLY A 66 12.12 10.04 2.89
N ARG A 67 12.96 10.86 2.25
CA ARG A 67 13.75 10.44 1.08
C ARG A 67 14.67 9.28 1.40
N LEU A 68 15.48 9.41 2.47
CA LEU A 68 16.42 8.38 2.88
C LEU A 68 15.70 7.08 3.24
N ALA A 69 14.60 7.16 3.99
CA ALA A 69 13.81 5.98 4.35
C ALA A 69 13.28 5.23 3.13
N ILE A 70 12.89 5.93 2.05
CA ILE A 70 12.46 5.29 0.81
C ILE A 70 13.65 4.74 0.01
N MET A 71 14.74 5.51 -0.11
CA MET A 71 15.94 5.07 -0.83
C MET A 71 16.58 3.82 -0.23
N ASN A 72 16.47 3.63 1.09
CA ASN A 72 17.01 2.46 1.78
C ASN A 72 16.16 1.17 1.63
N THR A 73 15.00 1.25 0.98
CA THR A 73 14.11 0.08 0.82
C THR A 73 14.57 -0.84 -0.30
N GLN A 74 14.51 -2.15 -0.07
CA GLN A 74 14.94 -3.18 -1.00
C GLN A 74 13.80 -3.74 -1.85
N CYS A 75 12.54 -3.52 -1.46
CA CYS A 75 11.39 -3.88 -2.30
C CYS A 75 10.20 -2.91 -2.14
N LYS A 76 9.24 -2.97 -3.09
CA LYS A 76 8.00 -2.16 -3.06
C LYS A 76 7.19 -2.39 -1.79
N TYR A 77 7.21 -3.62 -1.27
CA TYR A 77 6.51 -3.96 -0.04
C TYR A 77 7.10 -3.22 1.16
N GLU A 78 8.43 -3.26 1.31
CA GLU A 78 9.15 -2.55 2.37
C GLU A 78 8.93 -1.03 2.27
N ALA A 79 8.97 -0.46 1.06
CA ALA A 79 8.64 0.94 0.84
C ALA A 79 7.19 1.27 1.24
N GLY A 80 6.24 0.37 0.96
CA GLY A 80 4.87 0.50 1.40
C GLY A 80 4.75 0.52 2.93
N ILE A 81 5.46 -0.36 3.63
CA ILE A 81 5.53 -0.39 5.10
C ILE A 81 6.11 0.91 5.65
N VAL A 82 7.20 1.43 5.06
CA VAL A 82 7.79 2.73 5.44
C VAL A 82 6.77 3.86 5.30
N ILE A 83 6.08 3.96 4.16
CA ILE A 83 5.07 5.01 3.93
C ILE A 83 3.91 4.88 4.91
N LYS A 84 3.41 3.65 5.16
CA LYS A 84 2.35 3.41 6.13
C LYS A 84 2.77 3.92 7.51
N ASN A 85 3.93 3.47 8.00
CA ASN A 85 4.35 3.74 9.38
C ASN A 85 4.77 5.20 9.59
N MET A 86 5.37 5.84 8.59
CA MET A 86 5.94 7.19 8.74
C MET A 86 5.05 8.32 8.18
N CYS A 87 4.10 8.03 7.28
CA CYS A 87 3.30 9.05 6.59
C CYS A 87 1.79 8.80 6.65
N LEU A 88 1.33 7.56 6.51
CA LEU A 88 -0.08 7.19 6.33
C LEU A 88 -0.53 6.13 7.36
N LYS A 89 -0.34 6.42 8.65
CA LYS A 89 -0.58 5.47 9.76
C LYS A 89 -2.00 4.88 9.77
N ASP A 90 -2.98 5.70 9.40
CA ASP A 90 -4.41 5.33 9.43
C ASP A 90 -4.88 4.60 8.15
N HIS A 91 -3.97 4.31 7.20
CA HIS A 91 -4.33 3.66 5.94
C HIS A 91 -4.02 2.16 6.00
N ALA A 92 -4.90 1.36 5.39
CA ALA A 92 -4.63 -0.06 5.14
C ALA A 92 -3.40 -0.22 4.24
N LEU A 93 -2.61 -1.27 4.46
CA LEU A 93 -1.38 -1.49 3.69
C LEU A 93 -1.66 -1.64 2.18
N GLY A 94 -2.75 -2.29 1.81
CA GLY A 94 -3.16 -2.42 0.41
C GLY A 94 -3.41 -1.07 -0.28
N ASP A 95 -4.03 -0.12 0.42
CA ASP A 95 -4.23 1.24 -0.08
C ASP A 95 -2.89 1.97 -0.22
N VAL A 96 -1.99 1.81 0.76
CA VAL A 96 -0.65 2.42 0.69
C VAL A 96 0.17 1.88 -0.48
N LEU A 97 0.11 0.57 -0.75
CA LEU A 97 0.79 -0.05 -1.89
C LEU A 97 0.22 0.44 -3.22
N GLN A 98 -1.11 0.59 -3.33
CA GLN A 98 -1.72 1.19 -4.53
C GLN A 98 -1.28 2.65 -4.71
N ILE A 99 -1.27 3.43 -3.64
CA ILE A 99 -0.82 4.83 -3.69
C ILE A 99 0.65 4.90 -4.12
N LEU A 100 1.51 4.03 -3.59
CA LEU A 100 2.91 3.93 -3.97
C LEU A 100 3.06 3.61 -5.47
N SER A 101 2.33 2.61 -5.98
CA SER A 101 2.30 2.30 -7.41
C SER A 101 1.91 3.52 -8.26
N LEU A 102 0.87 4.26 -7.85
CA LEU A 102 0.44 5.47 -8.55
C LEU A 102 1.43 6.64 -8.42
N ALA A 103 2.15 6.73 -7.30
CA ALA A 103 3.21 7.71 -7.12
C ALA A 103 4.38 7.47 -8.10
N ILE A 104 4.66 6.21 -8.41
CA ILE A 104 5.67 5.78 -9.38
C ILE A 104 5.17 5.96 -10.81
N SER A 105 4.05 5.34 -11.18
CA SER A 105 3.61 5.25 -12.58
C SER A 105 2.92 6.52 -13.09
N TYR A 106 2.03 7.10 -12.29
CA TYR A 106 1.20 8.23 -12.70
C TYR A 106 1.81 9.57 -12.31
N LYS A 107 2.24 9.73 -11.06
CA LYS A 107 2.85 10.98 -10.59
C LYS A 107 4.32 11.11 -10.98
N LYS A 108 4.99 9.98 -11.26
CA LYS A 108 6.44 9.91 -11.57
C LYS A 108 7.31 10.60 -10.52
N TRP A 109 6.91 10.53 -9.24
CA TRP A 109 7.66 11.11 -8.12
C TRP A 109 8.85 10.26 -7.70
N ILE A 110 8.78 8.95 -7.97
CA ILE A 110 9.80 7.98 -7.63
C ILE A 110 10.21 7.29 -8.92
N VAL A 111 11.51 7.34 -9.25
CA VAL A 111 12.11 6.65 -10.38
C VAL A 111 12.88 5.45 -9.82
N HIS A 112 12.61 4.25 -10.33
CA HIS A 112 13.33 3.02 -9.98
C HIS A 112 13.98 2.40 -11.22
N GLN A 113 14.97 1.53 -11.03
CA GLN A 113 15.59 0.81 -12.14
C GLN A 113 14.61 -0.13 -12.84
N GLN A 114 14.80 -0.37 -14.15
CA GLN A 114 13.90 -1.22 -14.94
C GLN A 114 13.96 -2.70 -14.54
N LEU A 115 15.08 -3.15 -13.95
CA LEU A 115 15.33 -4.56 -13.58
C LEU A 115 14.80 -4.95 -12.18
N GLY A 116 14.25 -4.01 -11.39
CA GLY A 116 13.78 -4.31 -10.05
C GLY A 116 13.48 -3.07 -9.21
N TRP A 117 13.00 -3.27 -7.98
CA TRP A 117 12.82 -2.18 -7.03
C TRP A 117 14.16 -1.82 -6.38
N GLN A 118 14.74 -0.72 -6.85
CA GLN A 118 15.67 0.12 -6.09
C GLN A 118 15.38 1.58 -6.51
N PRO A 119 14.92 2.44 -5.59
CA PRO A 119 14.66 3.84 -5.92
C PRO A 119 15.97 4.55 -6.27
N VAL A 120 16.08 5.02 -7.52
CA VAL A 120 17.27 5.70 -8.02
C VAL A 120 17.18 7.20 -7.76
N ASN A 121 15.98 7.77 -7.91
CA ASN A 121 15.79 9.20 -7.75
C ASN A 121 14.36 9.53 -7.33
N ILE A 122 14.20 10.63 -6.58
CA ILE A 122 12.91 11.19 -6.17
C ILE A 122 12.79 12.59 -6.79
N THR A 123 11.96 12.71 -7.82
CA THR A 123 11.73 13.91 -8.61
C THR A 123 10.41 14.56 -8.20
N LEU A 124 10.48 15.70 -7.49
CA LEU A 124 9.29 16.45 -7.10
C LEU A 124 9.19 17.71 -7.96
N HIS A 125 8.25 17.75 -8.91
CA HIS A 125 7.93 19.01 -9.57
C HIS A 125 7.38 20.00 -8.52
N ARG A 126 8.16 21.08 -8.31
CA ARG A 126 7.76 22.24 -7.52
C ARG A 126 6.84 23.05 -8.44
N ASN A 127 5.52 22.98 -8.22
CA ASN A 127 4.64 23.99 -8.83
C ASN A 127 4.94 25.29 -8.08
N VAL A 128 5.75 26.13 -8.71
CA VAL A 128 5.92 27.52 -8.30
C VAL A 128 4.54 28.15 -8.49
N ILE A 129 3.95 28.60 -7.39
CA ILE A 129 2.80 29.50 -7.45
C ILE A 129 3.36 30.79 -8.03
N GLN A 130 3.13 31.03 -9.33
CA GLN A 130 3.22 32.37 -9.88
C GLN A 130 2.13 33.17 -9.15
N ARG A 131 2.56 33.95 -8.16
CA ARG A 131 1.72 34.98 -7.57
C ARG A 131 1.54 36.03 -8.67
N SER A 132 0.29 36.16 -9.11
CA SER A 132 -0.24 37.31 -9.85
C SER A 132 0.06 38.60 -9.11
#